data_AF-A0A8J7PPN0-F1
#
_entry.id   AF-A0A8J7PPN0-F1
#
_cell.length_a   1.000
_cell.length_b   1.000
_cell.length_c   1.000
_cell.angle_alpha   90.00
_cell.angle_beta   90.00
_cell.angle_gamma   90.00
#
_symmetry.space_group_name_H-M   'P 1'
#
loop_
_entity.id
_entity.type
_entity.pdbx_description
1 polymer ?
#
loop_
_entity_poly.entity_id
_entity_poly.type
_entity_poly.pdbx_seq_one_letter_code
_entity_poly.pdbx_strand_id
1 'polypeptide(L)'
;MGVSLLLVAAAVGAPALKDKPANPDLYGEWDSLQVDGETGGPAFRYRFNKDGTWQVFWGGKELNGSRGFRFDPKARPAEIDLNTPPGPKTPLVRGIYRIEGDELWITTPKEGDRRPTEFRGPSTVLEIFRRAKPKD
;
A
#
# COMPACT_ATOMS: atom_id res chain seq x y z
N MET A 1 9.69 12.08 61.03
CA MET A 1 9.17 12.86 59.88
C MET A 1 10.19 12.76 58.77
N GLY A 2 9.75 12.54 57.52
CA GLY A 2 10.62 12.55 56.34
C GLY A 2 10.58 11.26 55.53
N VAL A 3 9.50 11.03 54.80
CA VAL A 3 9.47 10.11 53.66
C VAL A 3 10.19 10.81 52.50
N SER A 4 11.10 10.13 51.81
CA SER A 4 11.55 10.54 50.49
C SER A 4 11.48 9.33 49.58
N LEU A 5 10.42 9.33 48.77
CA LEU A 5 10.16 8.39 47.68
C LEU A 5 11.10 8.76 46.51
N LEU A 6 12.00 7.86 46.13
CA LEU A 6 12.70 7.96 44.85
C LEU A 6 11.77 7.42 43.76
N LEU A 7 11.25 8.32 42.92
CA LEU A 7 10.57 7.97 41.67
C LEU A 7 11.61 7.47 40.66
N VAL A 8 11.64 6.16 40.41
CA VAL A 8 12.31 5.60 39.24
C VAL A 8 11.40 5.83 38.04
N ALA A 9 11.76 6.81 37.20
CA ALA A 9 11.13 6.97 35.90
C ALA A 9 11.51 5.79 35.02
N ALA A 10 10.54 4.93 34.70
CA ALA A 10 10.71 3.91 33.68
C ALA A 10 10.74 4.58 32.31
N ALA A 11 11.95 4.84 31.80
CA ALA A 11 12.13 5.11 30.38
C ALA A 11 11.80 3.81 29.62
N VAL A 12 10.57 3.69 29.10
CA VAL A 12 10.26 2.69 28.08
C VAL A 12 11.01 3.11 26.82
N GLY A 13 12.26 2.67 26.71
CA GLY A 13 12.99 2.67 25.45
C GLY A 13 12.33 1.68 24.52
N ALA A 14 11.30 2.12 23.79
CA ALA A 14 10.87 1.39 22.59
C ALA A 14 12.11 1.25 21.70
N PRO A 15 12.47 0.04 21.26
CA PRO A 15 13.62 -0.12 20.38
C PRO A 15 13.34 0.69 19.13
N ALA A 16 14.24 1.64 18.83
CA ALA A 16 14.26 2.35 17.57
C ALA A 16 14.18 1.30 16.46
N LEU A 17 13.06 1.31 15.74
CA LEU A 17 12.83 0.52 14.55
C LEU A 17 14.02 0.80 13.63
N LYS A 18 14.96 -0.14 13.55
CA LYS A 18 16.01 -0.08 12.53
C LYS A 18 15.26 -0.24 11.22
N ASP A 19 14.95 0.88 10.58
CA ASP A 19 14.43 0.96 9.22
C ASP A 19 15.49 0.40 8.28
N LYS A 20 15.59 -0.93 8.24
CA LYS A 20 16.12 -1.62 7.08
C LYS A 20 15.12 -1.29 5.98
N PRO A 21 15.49 -0.59 4.90
CA PRO A 21 14.60 -0.50 3.76
C PRO A 21 14.45 -1.92 3.26
N ALA A 22 13.35 -2.59 3.61
CA ALA A 22 12.91 -3.75 2.88
C ALA A 22 12.78 -3.24 1.46
N ASN A 23 13.63 -3.70 0.54
CA ASN A 23 13.43 -3.45 -0.88
C ASN A 23 12.12 -4.18 -1.22
N PRO A 24 10.96 -3.50 -1.21
CA PRO A 24 9.71 -4.18 -1.14
C PRO A 24 9.38 -4.50 -2.58
N ASP A 25 9.83 -5.67 -3.02
CA ASP A 25 9.55 -6.15 -4.36
C ASP A 25 8.03 -6.29 -4.51
N LEU A 26 7.47 -5.24 -5.15
CA LEU A 26 6.07 -5.01 -5.47
C LEU A 26 5.60 -5.95 -6.58
N TYR A 27 6.52 -6.51 -7.36
CA TYR A 27 6.18 -7.42 -8.44
C TYR A 27 5.50 -8.69 -7.92
N GLY A 28 4.65 -9.26 -8.78
CA GLY A 28 3.86 -10.45 -8.48
C GLY A 28 2.37 -10.16 -8.29
N GLU A 29 1.68 -11.15 -7.73
CA GLU A 29 0.23 -11.16 -7.56
C GLU A 29 -0.18 -10.88 -6.13
N TRP A 30 -1.23 -10.07 -5.98
CA TRP A 30 -1.73 -9.55 -4.71
C TRP A 30 -3.25 -9.66 -4.67
N ASP A 31 -3.78 -10.45 -3.76
CA ASP A 31 -5.21 -10.63 -3.51
C ASP A 31 -5.72 -9.59 -2.51
N SER A 32 -6.78 -8.87 -2.86
CA SER A 32 -7.38 -7.87 -1.98
C SER A 32 -7.92 -8.54 -0.71
N LEU A 33 -7.54 -7.99 0.44
CA LEU A 33 -8.02 -8.40 1.76
C LEU A 33 -9.05 -7.42 2.32
N GLN A 34 -8.78 -6.12 2.15
CA GLN A 34 -9.57 -5.06 2.77
C GLN A 34 -9.54 -3.79 1.91
N VAL A 35 -10.68 -3.11 1.83
CA VAL A 35 -10.81 -1.77 1.23
C VAL A 35 -11.49 -0.87 2.24
N ASP A 36 -10.85 0.23 2.64
CA ASP A 36 -11.38 1.23 3.59
C ASP A 36 -11.94 0.65 4.91
N GLY A 37 -11.37 -0.46 5.37
CA GLY A 37 -11.81 -1.11 6.61
C GLY A 37 -12.77 -2.28 6.38
N GLU A 38 -13.33 -2.41 5.18
CA GLU A 38 -14.29 -3.46 4.84
C GLU A 38 -13.59 -4.71 4.30
N THR A 39 -13.82 -5.85 4.95
CA THR A 39 -13.33 -7.18 4.53
C THR A 39 -14.40 -7.91 3.72
N GLY A 40 -13.98 -8.79 2.80
CA GLY A 40 -14.93 -9.62 2.04
C GLY A 40 -15.57 -8.92 0.84
N GLY A 41 -14.97 -7.81 0.38
CA GLY A 41 -15.31 -7.17 -0.88
C GLY A 41 -15.05 -8.08 -2.09
N PRO A 42 -15.29 -7.60 -3.33
CA PRO A 42 -15.08 -8.40 -4.52
C PRO A 42 -13.64 -8.93 -4.57
N ALA A 43 -13.46 -10.16 -5.06
CA ALA A 43 -12.13 -10.75 -5.23
C ALA A 43 -11.36 -9.98 -6.33
N PHE A 44 -10.75 -8.86 -5.92
CA PHE A 44 -9.82 -8.11 -6.73
C PHE A 44 -8.43 -8.71 -6.55
N ARG A 45 -7.72 -8.89 -7.66
CA ARG A 45 -6.30 -9.22 -7.64
C ARG A 45 -5.55 -8.23 -8.50
N TYR A 46 -4.43 -7.73 -7.98
CA TYR A 46 -3.48 -6.96 -8.76
C TYR A 46 -2.29 -7.85 -9.13
N ARG A 47 -1.83 -7.75 -10.39
CA ARG A 47 -0.54 -8.28 -10.81
C ARG A 47 0.34 -7.13 -11.26
N PHE A 48 1.52 -6.98 -10.65
CA PHE A 48 2.54 -6.02 -11.06
C PHE A 48 3.67 -6.75 -11.80
N ASN A 49 3.88 -6.41 -13.07
CA ASN A 49 4.87 -7.06 -13.92
C ASN A 49 6.18 -6.26 -13.99
N LYS A 50 7.29 -6.96 -14.22
CA LYS A 50 8.63 -6.34 -14.34
C LYS A 50 8.80 -5.43 -15.56
N ASP A 51 7.92 -5.56 -16.56
CA ASP A 51 7.89 -4.72 -17.76
C ASP A 51 7.19 -3.37 -17.54
N GLY A 52 6.72 -3.07 -16.33
CA GLY A 52 6.02 -1.82 -16.00
C GLY A 52 4.53 -1.84 -16.30
N THR A 53 3.95 -3.01 -16.62
CA THR A 53 2.50 -3.20 -16.75
C THR A 53 1.88 -3.71 -15.46
N TRP A 54 0.62 -3.37 -15.24
CA TRP A 54 -0.15 -3.95 -14.14
C TRP A 54 -1.51 -4.43 -14.62
N GLN A 55 -2.06 -5.46 -13.98
CA GLN A 55 -3.33 -6.08 -14.36
C GLN A 55 -4.25 -6.11 -13.15
N VAL A 56 -5.54 -5.91 -13.40
CA VAL A 56 -6.60 -6.03 -12.40
C VAL A 56 -7.48 -7.20 -12.78
N PHE A 57 -7.67 -8.14 -11.87
CA PHE A 57 -8.62 -9.23 -12.02
C PHE A 57 -9.80 -8.97 -11.10
N TRP A 58 -11.02 -9.20 -11.59
CA TRP A 58 -12.24 -9.16 -10.80
C TRP A 58 -12.96 -10.50 -10.97
N GLY A 59 -13.16 -11.21 -9.86
CA GLY A 59 -13.79 -12.54 -9.89
C GLY A 59 -13.01 -13.54 -10.77
N GLY A 60 -11.67 -13.43 -10.79
CA GLY A 60 -10.78 -14.26 -11.60
C GLY A 60 -10.69 -13.87 -13.09
N LYS A 61 -11.47 -12.90 -13.55
CA LYS A 61 -11.41 -12.40 -14.93
C LYS A 61 -10.54 -11.15 -14.99
N GLU A 62 -9.57 -11.12 -15.90
CA GLU A 62 -8.78 -9.91 -16.16
C GLU A 62 -9.68 -8.81 -16.73
N LEU A 63 -9.58 -7.61 -16.15
CA LEU A 63 -10.23 -6.41 -16.67
C LEU A 63 -9.42 -5.88 -17.85
N ASN A 64 -10.08 -5.77 -19.01
CA ASN A 64 -9.47 -5.27 -20.24
C ASN A 64 -8.92 -3.82 -20.09
N GLY A 65 -7.89 -3.50 -20.88
CA GLY A 65 -7.33 -2.16 -21.03
C GLY A 65 -5.81 -2.11 -20.81
N SER A 66 -5.11 -1.26 -21.57
CA SER A 66 -3.69 -1.02 -21.35
C SER A 66 -3.49 -0.30 -20.02
N ARG A 67 -2.59 -0.82 -19.19
CA ARG A 67 -2.32 -0.38 -17.83
C ARG A 67 -0.82 -0.37 -17.61
N GLY A 68 -0.27 0.79 -17.28
CA GLY A 68 1.12 0.97 -16.89
C GLY A 68 1.21 1.42 -15.43
N PHE A 69 2.35 1.17 -14.79
CA PHE A 69 2.61 1.68 -13.46
C PHE A 69 4.08 2.08 -13.30
N ARG A 70 4.34 2.92 -12.30
CA ARG A 70 5.68 3.26 -11.80
C ARG A 70 5.65 3.26 -10.28
N PHE A 71 6.80 3.06 -9.66
CA PHE A 71 6.92 3.14 -8.21
C PHE A 71 8.32 3.59 -7.80
N ASP A 72 8.40 4.22 -6.63
CA ASP A 72 9.65 4.61 -6.00
C ASP A 72 9.71 4.10 -4.55
N PRO A 73 10.46 3.01 -4.27
CA PRO A 73 10.62 2.48 -2.91
C PRO A 73 11.53 3.36 -2.03
N LYS A 74 12.25 4.33 -2.61
CA LYS A 74 13.18 5.21 -1.90
C LYS A 74 12.51 6.48 -1.38
N ALA A 75 11.35 6.84 -1.93
CA ALA A 75 10.52 7.92 -1.38
C ALA A 75 10.02 7.60 0.04
N ARG A 76 9.59 8.64 0.76
CA ARG A 76 9.10 8.53 2.15
C ARG A 76 7.82 9.37 2.30
N PRO A 77 6.60 8.76 2.32
CA PRO A 77 6.31 7.33 2.09
C PRO A 77 6.71 6.84 0.69
N ALA A 78 6.84 5.52 0.49
CA ALA A 78 7.12 4.99 -0.83
C ALA A 78 5.96 5.27 -1.79
N GLU A 79 6.27 5.58 -3.05
CA GLU A 79 5.31 6.12 -4.01
C GLU A 79 4.92 5.09 -5.07
N ILE A 80 3.67 5.13 -5.52
CA ILE A 80 3.18 4.33 -6.65
C ILE A 80 2.29 5.18 -7.55
N ASP A 81 2.47 5.03 -8.86
CA ASP A 81 1.70 5.71 -9.89
C ASP A 81 1.02 4.66 -10.76
N LEU A 82 -0.30 4.68 -10.81
CA LEU A 82 -1.12 3.71 -11.54
C LEU A 82 -1.84 4.41 -12.70
N ASN A 83 -1.58 3.98 -13.92
CA ASN A 83 -2.43 4.35 -15.04
C ASN A 83 -3.72 3.53 -14.96
N THR A 84 -4.86 4.21 -14.84
CA THR A 84 -6.17 3.59 -14.95
C THR A 84 -6.46 3.22 -16.42
N PRO A 85 -7.38 2.28 -16.71
CA PRO A 85 -7.67 1.91 -18.09
C PRO A 85 -8.27 3.09 -18.87
N PRO A 86 -8.14 3.12 -20.21
CA PRO A 86 -8.61 4.24 -21.02
C PRO A 86 -10.13 4.44 -20.91
N GLY A 87 -10.51 5.69 -20.69
CA GLY A 87 -11.86 6.25 -20.60
C GLY A 87 -11.79 7.77 -20.78
N PRO A 88 -12.93 8.48 -20.90
CA PRO A 88 -12.96 9.90 -21.26
C PRO A 88 -12.19 10.82 -20.30
N LYS A 89 -11.92 10.35 -19.08
CA LYS A 89 -11.11 11.02 -18.04
C LYS A 89 -10.32 9.95 -17.28
N THR A 90 -9.21 9.49 -17.85
CA THR A 90 -8.32 8.52 -17.20
C THR A 90 -7.16 9.24 -16.54
N PRO A 91 -7.26 9.67 -15.27
CA PRO A 91 -6.16 10.29 -14.57
C PRO A 91 -5.10 9.26 -14.19
N LEU A 92 -3.86 9.73 -14.10
CA LEU A 92 -2.80 9.07 -13.36
C LEU A 92 -3.20 9.05 -11.88
N VAL A 93 -3.34 7.86 -11.29
CA VAL A 93 -3.61 7.71 -9.86
C VAL A 93 -2.27 7.72 -9.12
N ARG A 94 -1.99 8.79 -8.38
CA ARG A 94 -0.78 8.95 -7.58
C ARG A 94 -1.04 8.50 -6.15
N GLY A 95 -0.51 7.35 -5.76
CA GLY A 95 -0.67 6.77 -4.44
C GLY A 95 0.63 6.68 -3.64
N ILE A 96 0.52 6.19 -2.43
CA ILE A 96 1.65 5.71 -1.63
C ILE A 96 1.45 4.24 -1.34
N TYR A 97 2.54 3.53 -1.04
CA TYR A 97 2.47 2.13 -0.68
C TYR A 97 3.48 1.76 0.41
N ARG A 98 3.24 0.62 1.05
CA ARG A 98 4.23 -0.09 1.87
C ARG A 98 4.01 -1.59 1.75
N ILE A 99 5.06 -2.35 2.00
CA ILE A 99 4.99 -3.81 2.05
C ILE A 99 5.53 -4.27 3.39
N GLU A 100 4.75 -5.05 4.10
CA GLU A 100 5.07 -5.63 5.40
C GLU A 100 4.91 -7.16 5.28
N GLY A 101 6.02 -7.87 5.05
CA GLY A 101 6.00 -9.30 4.75
C GLY A 101 5.22 -9.61 3.46
N ASP A 102 4.10 -10.30 3.61
CA ASP A 102 3.16 -10.65 2.53
C ASP A 102 1.95 -9.73 2.45
N GLU A 103 1.95 -8.62 3.18
CA GLU A 103 0.93 -7.58 3.06
C GLU A 103 1.42 -6.41 2.22
N LEU A 104 0.61 -6.00 1.25
CA LEU A 104 0.78 -4.78 0.48
C LEU A 104 -0.32 -3.81 0.86
N TRP A 105 0.07 -2.59 1.23
CA TRP A 105 -0.83 -1.51 1.55
C TRP A 105 -0.68 -0.46 0.46
N ILE A 106 -1.78 -0.07 -0.18
CA ILE A 106 -1.81 1.00 -1.17
C ILE A 106 -2.84 2.04 -0.72
N THR A 107 -2.43 3.30 -0.69
CA THR A 107 -3.35 4.42 -0.43
C THR A 107 -3.40 5.32 -1.64
N THR A 108 -4.60 5.59 -2.15
CA THR A 108 -4.85 6.45 -3.31
C THR A 108 -5.83 7.58 -2.94
N PRO A 109 -5.85 8.70 -3.67
CA PRO A 109 -6.86 9.74 -3.46
C PRO A 109 -8.24 9.24 -3.89
N LYS A 110 -9.29 9.57 -3.12
CA LYS A 110 -10.70 9.33 -3.54
C LYS A 110 -11.07 10.14 -4.77
N GLU A 111 -10.58 11.38 -4.83
CA GLU A 111 -10.83 12.34 -5.91
C GLU A 111 -9.57 13.15 -6.21
N GLY A 112 -9.42 13.53 -7.48
CA GLY A 112 -8.27 14.31 -7.96
C GLY A 112 -7.00 13.46 -8.14
N ASP A 113 -5.85 14.14 -8.19
CA ASP A 113 -4.54 13.56 -8.53
C ASP A 113 -3.46 13.86 -7.47
N ARG A 114 -3.86 14.44 -6.32
CA ARG A 114 -2.96 14.76 -5.22
C ARG A 114 -2.54 13.47 -4.53
N ARG A 115 -1.22 13.24 -4.47
CA ARG A 115 -0.65 12.09 -3.76
C ARG A 115 -0.97 12.18 -2.25
N PRO A 116 -1.48 11.10 -1.63
CA PRO A 116 -1.61 11.01 -0.18
C PRO A 116 -0.24 11.11 0.51
N THR A 117 -0.21 11.69 1.70
CA THR A 117 0.99 11.73 2.56
C THR A 117 0.92 10.77 3.73
N GLU A 118 -0.26 10.17 3.96
CA GLU A 118 -0.56 9.25 5.06
C GLU A 118 -1.39 8.08 4.53
N PHE A 119 -1.28 6.92 5.17
CA PHE A 119 -1.96 5.69 4.71
C PHE A 119 -3.47 5.68 4.99
N ARG A 120 -3.96 6.55 5.87
CA ARG A 120 -5.37 6.67 6.23
C ARG A 120 -5.76 8.13 6.27
N GLY A 121 -6.93 8.45 5.74
CA GLY A 121 -7.44 9.81 5.73
C GLY A 121 -8.85 9.89 5.14
N PRO A 122 -9.58 10.98 5.39
CA PRO A 122 -10.96 11.13 4.92
C PRO A 122 -11.06 11.16 3.39
N SER A 123 -10.05 11.71 2.71
CA SER A 123 -10.00 11.91 1.26
C SER A 123 -9.20 10.83 0.51
N THR A 124 -8.92 9.70 1.15
CA THR A 124 -8.09 8.63 0.59
C THR A 124 -8.82 7.29 0.68
N VAL A 125 -8.53 6.39 -0.25
CA VAL A 125 -8.89 4.97 -0.17
C VAL A 125 -7.66 4.19 0.25
N LEU A 126 -7.77 3.35 1.28
CA LEU A 126 -6.76 2.37 1.65
C LEU A 126 -7.18 0.97 1.19
N GLU A 127 -6.35 0.37 0.36
CA GLU A 127 -6.47 -1.03 -0.05
C GLU A 127 -5.34 -1.84 0.60
N ILE A 128 -5.69 -2.95 1.25
CA ILE A 128 -4.74 -3.91 1.81
C ILE A 128 -4.89 -5.21 1.03
N PHE A 129 -3.76 -5.77 0.62
CA PHE A 129 -3.65 -6.99 -0.14
C PHE A 129 -2.75 -8.00 0.56
N ARG A 130 -2.99 -9.28 0.31
CA ARG A 130 -2.06 -10.38 0.60
C ARG A 130 -1.36 -10.82 -0.66
N ARG A 131 -0.11 -11.24 -0.56
CA ARG A 131 0.55 -11.95 -1.66
C ARG A 131 -0.23 -13.22 -2.01
N ALA A 132 -0.51 -13.41 -3.31
CA ALA A 132 -1.26 -14.57 -3.79
C ALA A 132 -0.44 -15.87 -3.75
N LYS A 133 0.89 -15.75 -3.89
CA LYS A 133 1.85 -16.85 -3.76
C LYS A 133 2.99 -16.40 -2.84
N PRO A 134 3.41 -17.17 -1.84
CA PRO A 134 4.56 -16.82 -1.00
C PRO A 134 5.80 -16.52 -1.86
N LYS A 135 6.67 -15.63 -1.39
CA LYS A 135 8.03 -15.53 -1.93
C LYS A 135 8.79 -16.78 -1.49
N ASP A 136 9.43 -17.45 -2.45
CA ASP A 136 10.39 -18.54 -2.19
C ASP A 136 11.58 -18.05 -1.34
#